data_AF-A0A099T456-F1
#
_entry.id   AF-A0A099T456-F1
#
_cell.length_a   1.000
_cell.length_b   1.000
_cell.length_c   1.000
_cell.angle_alpha   90.00
_cell.angle_beta   90.00
_cell.angle_gamma   90.00
#
_symmetry.space_group_name_H-M   'P 1'
#
loop_
_entity.id
_entity.type
_entity.pdbx_description
1 polymer ?
#
loop_
_entity_poly.entity_id
_entity_poly.type
_entity_poly.pdbx_seq_one_letter_code
_entity_poly.pdbx_strand_id
1 'polypeptide(L)'
;MIGLAALIIMLYSGVQLLELTAVLARIAGIAEKKPMLGLSIQHSVYMGTRLFTVFLLPMLGLLVDAGISLADYRLMSHLSLLGSALLGIGVYFFRNWIVRYYCKIILRYGTSGNLMTAFFLGPIPASEHAVELYVPDVREVMGCETSKRLFVLALIVFLIYCTGIFLSFYAALIFSEWRTSLSHAAGVFTALGGVILTFVIEPKISSSIDVRDPDAPKMIVSLFLGRLAVLAIFGQLFLALAYWLTHA
;
A
#
# COMPACT_ATOMS: atom_id res chain seq x y z
N MET A 1 18.66 -17.37 -10.64
CA MET A 1 18.37 -15.92 -10.61
C MET A 1 16.93 -15.58 -11.02
N ILE A 2 16.43 -16.08 -12.16
CA ILE A 2 15.05 -15.81 -12.63
C ILE A 2 13.99 -16.16 -11.57
N GLY A 3 14.09 -17.32 -10.91
CA GLY A 3 13.14 -17.71 -9.86
C GLY A 3 13.12 -16.77 -8.65
N LEU A 4 14.28 -16.25 -8.24
CA LEU A 4 14.38 -15.29 -7.13
C LEU A 4 13.79 -13.93 -7.50
N ALA A 5 14.06 -13.45 -8.72
CA ALA A 5 13.47 -12.22 -9.24
C ALA A 5 11.93 -12.32 -9.34
N ALA A 6 11.41 -13.45 -9.81
CA ALA A 6 9.96 -13.70 -9.87
C ALA A 6 9.33 -13.72 -8.47
N LEU A 7 10.00 -14.32 -7.48
CA LEU A 7 9.55 -14.31 -6.09
C LEU A 7 9.50 -12.89 -5.51
N ILE A 8 10.51 -12.06 -5.79
CA ILE A 8 10.55 -10.65 -5.36
C ILE A 8 9.39 -9.86 -5.98
N ILE A 9 9.14 -10.02 -7.28
CA ILE A 9 8.01 -9.39 -7.98
C ILE A 9 6.68 -9.81 -7.32
N MET A 10 6.49 -11.10 -7.04
CA MET A 10 5.28 -11.63 -6.41
C MET A 10 5.10 -11.09 -4.99
N LEU A 11 6.14 -11.14 -4.16
CA LEU A 11 6.10 -10.67 -2.77
C LEU A 11 5.83 -9.17 -2.69
N TYR A 12 6.54 -8.36 -3.48
CA TYR A 12 6.34 -6.92 -3.49
C TYR A 12 4.92 -6.57 -3.96
N SER A 13 4.45 -7.21 -5.04
CA SER A 13 3.08 -6.99 -5.54
C SER A 13 2.01 -7.45 -4.54
N GLY A 14 2.25 -8.56 -3.83
CA GLY A 14 1.37 -9.06 -2.77
C GLY A 14 1.29 -8.11 -1.57
N VAL A 15 2.43 -7.54 -1.15
CA VAL A 15 2.46 -6.50 -0.10
C VAL A 15 1.62 -5.30 -0.53
N GLN A 16 1.84 -4.78 -1.74
CA GLN A 16 1.10 -3.62 -2.25
C GLN A 16 -0.40 -3.91 -2.38
N LEU A 17 -0.77 -5.11 -2.83
CA LEU A 17 -2.16 -5.57 -2.91
C LEU A 17 -2.84 -5.52 -1.54
N LEU A 18 -2.26 -6.17 -0.53
CA LEU A 18 -2.82 -6.23 0.81
C LEU A 18 -2.98 -4.84 1.43
N GLU A 19 -1.99 -3.95 1.24
CA GLU A 19 -2.08 -2.59 1.77
C GLU A 19 -3.14 -1.75 1.05
N LEU A 20 -3.28 -1.89 -0.27
CA LEU A 20 -4.34 -1.22 -1.02
C LEU A 20 -5.73 -1.70 -0.60
N THR A 21 -5.92 -3.00 -0.35
CA THR A 21 -7.18 -3.50 0.19
C THR A 21 -7.44 -2.99 1.62
N ALA A 22 -6.41 -2.91 2.45
CA ALA A 22 -6.54 -2.47 3.84
C ALA A 22 -7.09 -1.04 3.97
N VAL A 23 -6.74 -0.14 3.04
CA VAL A 23 -7.29 1.24 3.02
C VAL A 23 -8.82 1.21 2.91
N LEU A 24 -9.40 0.28 2.16
CA LEU A 24 -10.85 0.13 2.00
C LEU A 24 -11.56 -0.35 3.28
N ALA A 25 -10.83 -0.94 4.23
CA ALA A 25 -11.39 -1.30 5.53
C ALA A 25 -11.86 -0.07 6.32
N ARG A 26 -11.25 1.11 6.11
CA ARG A 26 -11.74 2.36 6.71
C ARG A 26 -13.10 2.77 6.17
N ILE A 27 -13.34 2.59 4.87
CA ILE A 27 -14.64 2.88 4.25
C ILE A 27 -15.71 1.94 4.82
N ALA A 28 -15.37 0.66 4.98
CA ALA A 28 -16.25 -0.30 5.67
C ALA A 28 -16.54 0.14 7.12
N GLY A 29 -15.53 0.64 7.85
CA GLY A 29 -15.71 1.20 9.19
C GLY A 29 -16.68 2.38 9.24
N ILE A 30 -16.64 3.27 8.27
CA ILE A 30 -17.60 4.38 8.15
C ILE A 30 -19.00 3.85 7.86
N ALA A 31 -19.13 2.93 6.89
CA ALA A 31 -20.41 2.34 6.50
C ALA A 31 -21.10 1.60 7.67
N GLU A 32 -20.33 0.90 8.49
CA GLU A 32 -20.81 0.18 9.69
C GLU A 32 -20.94 1.07 10.94
N LYS A 33 -20.72 2.40 10.82
CA LYS A 33 -20.70 3.34 11.96
C LYS A 33 -19.71 2.94 13.08
N LYS A 34 -18.64 2.21 12.72
CA LYS A 34 -17.55 1.77 13.61
C LYS A 34 -16.19 2.18 13.04
N PRO A 35 -15.92 3.49 12.89
CA PRO A 35 -14.72 3.99 12.21
C PRO A 35 -13.41 3.53 12.85
N MET A 36 -13.36 3.47 14.18
CA MET A 36 -12.20 2.98 14.93
C MET A 36 -11.88 1.51 14.63
N LEU A 37 -12.89 0.66 14.43
CA LEU A 37 -12.65 -0.75 14.04
C LEU A 37 -12.11 -0.85 12.63
N GLY A 38 -12.62 -0.03 11.68
CA GLY A 38 -12.07 0.03 10.33
C GLY A 38 -10.59 0.42 10.32
N LEU A 39 -10.21 1.39 11.16
CA LEU A 39 -8.82 1.80 11.36
C LEU A 39 -7.97 0.68 11.98
N SER A 40 -8.46 0.03 13.04
CA SER A 40 -7.76 -1.11 13.67
C SER A 40 -7.56 -2.28 12.70
N ILE A 41 -8.53 -2.58 11.84
CA ILE A 41 -8.41 -3.60 10.79
C ILE A 41 -7.35 -3.21 9.78
N GLN A 42 -7.33 -1.96 9.31
CA GLN A 42 -6.30 -1.48 8.39
C GLN A 42 -4.91 -1.65 8.99
N HIS A 43 -4.69 -1.19 10.23
CA HIS A 43 -3.41 -1.33 10.91
C HIS A 43 -3.02 -2.80 11.13
N SER A 44 -4.00 -3.67 11.43
CA SER A 44 -3.76 -5.11 11.58
C SER A 44 -3.25 -5.73 10.27
N VAL A 45 -3.86 -5.37 9.13
CA VAL A 45 -3.38 -5.81 7.81
C VAL A 45 -2.00 -5.23 7.51
N TYR A 46 -1.75 -3.95 7.80
CA TYR A 46 -0.43 -3.32 7.63
C TYR A 46 0.66 -3.98 8.49
N MET A 47 0.34 -4.42 9.71
CA MET A 47 1.28 -5.19 10.50
C MET A 47 1.56 -6.56 9.87
N GLY A 48 0.54 -7.19 9.27
CA GLY A 48 0.72 -8.40 8.47
C GLY A 48 1.62 -8.17 7.25
N THR A 49 1.46 -7.08 6.51
CA THR A 49 2.29 -6.78 5.32
C THR A 49 3.73 -6.45 5.68
N ARG A 50 3.99 -5.89 6.86
CA ARG A 50 5.36 -5.71 7.38
C ARG A 50 6.10 -7.04 7.51
N LEU A 51 5.43 -8.12 7.91
CA LEU A 51 6.05 -9.45 7.97
C LEU A 51 6.53 -9.91 6.59
N PHE A 52 5.70 -9.76 5.54
CA PHE A 52 6.12 -10.05 4.16
C PHE A 52 7.28 -9.16 3.70
N THR A 53 7.30 -7.89 4.11
CA THR A 53 8.38 -6.96 3.78
C THR A 53 9.70 -7.36 4.45
N VAL A 54 9.65 -7.87 5.68
CA VAL A 54 10.83 -8.42 6.38
C VAL A 54 11.40 -9.63 5.64
N PHE A 55 10.57 -10.44 4.97
CA PHE A 55 11.06 -11.50 4.08
C PHE A 55 11.58 -10.97 2.73
N LEU A 56 10.96 -9.93 2.18
CA LEU A 56 11.35 -9.34 0.90
C LEU A 56 12.76 -8.74 0.92
N LEU A 57 13.14 -8.04 2.00
CA LEU A 57 14.42 -7.33 2.07
C LEU A 57 15.65 -8.28 2.01
N PRO A 58 15.72 -9.39 2.76
CA PRO A 58 16.77 -10.40 2.60
C PRO A 58 16.79 -11.04 1.20
N MET A 59 15.64 -11.22 0.56
CA MET A 59 15.59 -11.77 -0.81
C MET A 59 16.21 -10.82 -1.83
N LEU A 60 15.95 -9.50 -1.68
CA LEU A 60 16.63 -8.47 -2.47
C LEU A 60 18.14 -8.44 -2.19
N GLY A 61 18.54 -8.54 -0.93
CA GLY A 61 19.95 -8.65 -0.54
C GLY A 61 20.64 -9.86 -1.18
N LEU A 62 20.02 -11.03 -1.09
CA LEU A 62 20.52 -12.27 -1.72
C LEU A 62 20.62 -12.14 -3.24
N LEU A 63 19.68 -11.45 -3.89
CA LEU A 63 19.71 -11.22 -5.33
C LEU A 63 20.90 -10.34 -5.73
N VAL A 64 21.15 -9.29 -4.94
CA VAL A 64 22.28 -8.38 -5.12
C VAL A 64 23.60 -9.14 -4.83
N ASP A 65 23.66 -9.94 -3.77
CA ASP A 65 24.81 -10.79 -3.42
C ASP A 65 25.13 -11.86 -4.47
N ALA A 66 24.11 -12.40 -5.14
CA ALA A 66 24.27 -13.34 -6.24
C ALA A 66 24.81 -12.69 -7.53
N GLY A 67 25.03 -11.37 -7.55
CA GLY A 67 25.65 -10.67 -8.67
C GLY A 67 24.72 -10.47 -9.87
N ILE A 68 23.44 -10.15 -9.61
CA ILE A 68 22.49 -9.80 -10.69
C ILE A 68 23.04 -8.64 -11.56
N SER A 69 22.81 -8.72 -12.86
CA SER A 69 23.18 -7.63 -13.77
C SER A 69 22.34 -6.37 -13.50
N LEU A 70 22.91 -5.19 -13.75
CA LEU A 70 22.18 -3.92 -13.60
C LEU A 70 20.92 -3.88 -14.48
N ALA A 71 20.98 -4.47 -15.68
CA ALA A 71 19.84 -4.53 -16.60
C ALA A 71 18.69 -5.39 -16.03
N ASP A 72 19.02 -6.59 -15.53
CA ASP A 72 18.02 -7.49 -14.96
C ASP A 72 17.39 -6.92 -13.70
N TYR A 73 18.18 -6.26 -12.85
CA TYR A 73 17.68 -5.61 -11.64
C TYR A 73 16.69 -4.49 -11.97
N ARG A 74 17.01 -3.63 -12.94
CA ARG A 74 16.12 -2.56 -13.41
C ARG A 74 14.81 -3.11 -13.97
N LEU A 75 14.90 -4.14 -14.80
CA LEU A 75 13.71 -4.78 -15.35
C LEU A 75 12.84 -5.36 -14.22
N MET A 76 13.45 -6.04 -13.24
CA MET A 76 12.74 -6.59 -12.09
C MET A 76 12.05 -5.50 -11.25
N SER A 77 12.70 -4.36 -10.98
CA SER A 77 12.09 -3.29 -10.18
C SER A 77 10.88 -2.66 -10.90
N HIS A 78 10.99 -2.41 -12.20
CA HIS A 78 9.87 -1.95 -13.03
C HIS A 78 8.73 -2.98 -13.07
N LEU A 79 9.04 -4.26 -13.28
CA LEU A 79 8.05 -5.34 -13.28
C LEU A 79 7.36 -5.50 -11.91
N SER A 80 8.07 -5.27 -10.81
CA SER A 80 7.49 -5.31 -9.45
C SER A 80 6.47 -4.19 -9.24
N LEU A 81 6.80 -2.97 -9.66
CA LEU A 81 5.88 -1.84 -9.63
C LEU A 81 4.69 -2.05 -10.58
N LEU A 82 4.93 -2.56 -11.80
CA LEU A 82 3.85 -2.85 -12.76
C LEU A 82 2.92 -3.95 -12.25
N GLY A 83 3.46 -5.04 -11.71
CA GLY A 83 2.67 -6.11 -11.09
C GLY A 83 1.80 -5.58 -9.96
N SER A 84 2.36 -4.71 -9.12
CA SER A 84 1.62 -4.02 -8.06
C SER A 84 0.53 -3.11 -8.60
N ALA A 85 0.80 -2.38 -9.69
CA ALA A 85 -0.17 -1.49 -10.33
C ALA A 85 -1.33 -2.29 -10.94
N LEU A 86 -1.06 -3.41 -11.62
CA LEU A 86 -2.10 -4.28 -12.19
C LEU A 86 -3.02 -4.83 -11.10
N LEU A 87 -2.45 -5.33 -10.01
CA LEU A 87 -3.23 -5.78 -8.86
C LEU A 87 -4.02 -4.63 -8.22
N GLY A 88 -3.43 -3.45 -8.09
CA GLY A 88 -4.09 -2.27 -7.54
C GLY A 88 -5.24 -1.76 -8.41
N ILE A 89 -5.11 -1.82 -9.73
CA ILE A 89 -6.21 -1.56 -10.68
C ILE A 89 -7.32 -2.60 -10.47
N GLY A 90 -6.96 -3.87 -10.30
CA GLY A 90 -7.91 -4.91 -9.90
C GLY A 90 -8.67 -4.54 -8.62
N VAL A 91 -7.96 -4.12 -7.57
CA VAL A 91 -8.59 -3.66 -6.31
C VAL A 91 -9.56 -2.52 -6.54
N TYR A 92 -9.23 -1.56 -7.42
CA TYR A 92 -10.14 -0.45 -7.73
C TYR A 92 -11.45 -0.91 -8.38
N PHE A 93 -11.40 -1.87 -9.31
CA PHE A 93 -12.59 -2.44 -9.94
C PHE A 93 -13.41 -3.29 -8.96
N PHE A 94 -12.74 -4.07 -8.10
CA PHE A 94 -13.40 -4.92 -7.11
C PHE A 94 -13.65 -4.23 -5.76
N ARG A 95 -13.48 -2.90 -5.67
CA ARG A 95 -13.52 -2.15 -4.40
C ARG A 95 -14.81 -2.37 -3.61
N ASN A 96 -15.96 -2.41 -4.28
CA ASN A 96 -17.26 -2.60 -3.63
C ASN A 96 -17.37 -3.98 -2.98
N TRP A 97 -16.82 -5.01 -3.63
CA TRP A 97 -16.76 -6.36 -3.07
C TRP A 97 -15.81 -6.43 -1.87
N ILE A 98 -14.67 -5.75 -1.96
CA ILE A 98 -13.66 -5.69 -0.88
C ILE A 98 -14.20 -4.93 0.34
N VAL A 99 -14.88 -3.80 0.15
CA VAL A 99 -15.53 -3.07 1.25
C VAL A 99 -16.59 -3.95 1.92
N ARG A 100 -17.42 -4.66 1.14
CA ARG A 100 -18.39 -5.65 1.69
C ARG A 100 -17.71 -6.76 2.49
N TYR A 101 -16.56 -7.23 2.04
CA TYR A 101 -15.77 -8.21 2.77
C TYR A 101 -15.33 -7.66 4.14
N TYR A 102 -14.82 -6.43 4.21
CA TYR A 102 -14.46 -5.80 5.48
C TYR A 102 -15.67 -5.48 6.38
N CYS A 103 -16.82 -5.09 5.82
CA CYS A 103 -18.07 -4.95 6.58
C CYS A 103 -18.42 -6.25 7.31
N LYS A 104 -18.34 -7.39 6.61
CA LYS A 104 -18.57 -8.72 7.21
C LYS A 104 -17.59 -9.04 8.34
N ILE A 105 -16.31 -8.67 8.18
CA ILE A 105 -15.31 -8.81 9.25
C ILE A 105 -15.66 -7.97 10.48
N ILE A 106 -16.07 -6.71 10.27
CA ILE A 106 -16.44 -5.79 11.36
C ILE A 106 -17.66 -6.31 12.13
N LEU A 107 -18.69 -6.76 11.43
CA LEU A 107 -19.89 -7.35 12.05
C LEU A 107 -19.53 -8.60 12.86
N ARG A 108 -18.70 -9.46 12.29
CA ARG A 108 -18.24 -10.68 12.94
C ARG A 108 -17.40 -10.41 14.18
N TYR A 109 -16.48 -9.45 14.12
CA TYR A 109 -15.71 -9.03 15.29
C TYR A 109 -16.61 -8.58 16.44
N GLY A 110 -17.73 -7.90 16.13
CA GLY A 110 -18.73 -7.53 17.13
C GLY A 110 -19.36 -8.72 17.88
N THR A 111 -19.36 -9.91 17.27
CA THR A 111 -19.88 -11.15 17.89
C THR A 111 -18.80 -12.00 18.55
N SER A 112 -17.59 -12.07 17.97
CA SER A 112 -16.52 -12.94 18.46
C SER A 112 -15.56 -12.27 19.44
N GLY A 113 -15.46 -10.93 19.43
CA GLY A 113 -14.50 -10.15 20.20
C GLY A 113 -13.03 -10.33 19.78
N ASN A 114 -12.74 -11.17 18.78
CA ASN A 114 -11.37 -11.50 18.34
C ASN A 114 -11.21 -11.30 16.82
N LEU A 115 -10.24 -10.46 16.42
CA LEU A 115 -9.96 -10.17 15.02
C LEU A 115 -9.39 -11.38 14.27
N MET A 116 -8.54 -12.20 14.90
CA MET A 116 -7.98 -13.40 14.28
C MET A 116 -9.09 -14.38 13.87
N THR A 117 -10.06 -14.63 14.74
CA THR A 117 -11.22 -15.47 14.38
C THR A 117 -12.11 -14.80 13.35
N ALA A 118 -12.20 -13.46 13.39
CA ALA A 118 -12.96 -12.70 12.40
C ALA A 118 -12.40 -12.84 10.96
N PHE A 119 -11.07 -12.84 10.82
CA PHE A 119 -10.39 -13.02 9.54
C PHE A 119 -10.43 -14.47 9.04
N PHE A 120 -10.21 -15.47 9.91
CA PHE A 120 -9.89 -16.83 9.48
C PHE A 120 -10.95 -17.91 9.74
N LEU A 121 -11.80 -17.79 10.78
CA LEU A 121 -12.58 -18.94 11.27
C LEU A 121 -14.06 -18.66 11.46
N GLY A 122 -14.90 -19.14 10.53
CA GLY A 122 -16.34 -19.44 10.72
C GLY A 122 -17.29 -18.77 9.72
N PRO A 123 -18.61 -19.04 9.82
CA PRO A 123 -19.59 -18.69 8.81
C PRO A 123 -19.72 -17.18 8.67
N ILE A 124 -19.74 -16.72 7.42
CA ILE A 124 -20.07 -15.33 7.09
C ILE A 124 -21.52 -15.13 7.50
N PRO A 125 -21.84 -14.27 8.50
CA PRO A 125 -23.23 -14.00 8.79
C PRO A 125 -23.89 -13.46 7.52
N ALA A 126 -25.04 -14.03 7.16
CA ALA A 126 -25.88 -13.48 6.11
C ALA A 126 -26.33 -12.10 6.59
N SER A 127 -25.63 -11.06 6.14
CA SER A 127 -26.01 -9.69 6.43
C SER A 127 -27.27 -9.39 5.63
N GLU A 128 -28.44 -9.54 6.25
CA GLU A 128 -29.70 -8.96 5.76
C GLU A 128 -29.67 -7.43 5.78
N HIS A 129 -28.67 -6.82 6.43
CA HIS A 129 -28.46 -5.39 6.39
C HIS A 129 -27.90 -5.00 5.02
N ALA A 130 -28.76 -4.41 4.19
CA ALA A 130 -28.38 -3.63 3.03
C ALA A 130 -27.70 -2.35 3.52
N VAL A 131 -26.43 -2.45 3.91
CA VAL A 131 -25.64 -1.26 4.24
C VAL A 131 -25.46 -0.46 2.96
N GLU A 132 -25.85 0.81 3.01
CA GLU A 132 -25.69 1.74 1.90
C GLU A 132 -24.20 2.02 1.71
N LEU A 133 -23.61 1.33 0.73
CA LEU A 133 -22.18 1.41 0.45
C LEU A 133 -21.90 2.60 -0.44
N TYR A 134 -21.32 3.64 0.16
CA TYR A 134 -20.80 4.77 -0.58
C TYR A 134 -19.28 4.67 -0.73
N VAL A 135 -18.83 4.40 -1.95
CA VAL A 135 -17.41 4.39 -2.31
C VAL A 135 -17.20 5.40 -3.46
N PRO A 136 -16.63 6.59 -3.16
CA PRO A 136 -16.48 7.66 -4.15
C PRO A 136 -15.73 7.22 -5.41
N ASP A 137 -16.18 7.72 -6.55
CA ASP A 137 -15.46 7.58 -7.81
C ASP A 137 -14.32 8.60 -7.96
N VAL A 138 -13.39 8.32 -8.88
CA VAL A 138 -12.22 9.18 -9.15
C VAL A 138 -12.63 10.61 -9.43
N ARG A 139 -13.72 10.82 -10.18
CA ARG A 139 -14.22 12.17 -10.52
C ARG A 139 -14.67 12.96 -9.30
N GLU A 140 -15.32 12.29 -8.35
CA GLU A 140 -15.79 12.93 -7.11
C GLU A 140 -14.63 13.28 -6.19
N VAL A 141 -13.65 12.37 -6.08
CA VAL A 141 -12.42 12.59 -5.31
C VAL A 141 -11.62 13.75 -5.88
N MET A 142 -11.46 13.78 -7.20
CA MET A 142 -10.79 14.87 -7.92
C MET A 142 -11.70 16.10 -8.13
N GLY A 143 -12.90 16.12 -7.55
CA GLY A 143 -13.76 17.31 -7.48
C GLY A 143 -13.51 18.11 -6.19
N CYS A 144 -13.22 17.41 -5.09
CA CYS A 144 -13.03 17.99 -3.76
C CYS A 144 -11.59 18.52 -3.56
N GLU A 145 -11.44 19.76 -3.11
CA GLU A 145 -10.13 20.38 -2.90
C GLU A 145 -9.33 19.70 -1.78
N THR A 146 -9.97 19.37 -0.65
CA THR A 146 -9.35 18.66 0.48
C THR A 146 -8.80 17.31 0.05
N SER A 147 -9.58 16.58 -0.76
CA SER A 147 -9.16 15.29 -1.32
C SER A 147 -7.98 15.46 -2.28
N LYS A 148 -8.01 16.42 -3.21
CA LYS A 148 -6.85 16.71 -4.09
C LYS A 148 -5.56 16.99 -3.33
N ARG A 149 -5.62 17.82 -2.28
CA ARG A 149 -4.45 18.12 -1.45
C ARG A 149 -3.88 16.86 -0.81
N LEU A 150 -4.76 15.97 -0.34
CA LEU A 150 -4.37 14.68 0.22
C LEU A 150 -3.80 13.74 -0.84
N PHE A 151 -4.34 13.74 -2.07
CA PHE A 151 -3.82 12.97 -3.20
C PHE A 151 -2.37 13.35 -3.50
N VAL A 152 -2.05 14.64 -3.59
CA VAL A 152 -0.67 15.12 -3.82
C VAL A 152 0.25 14.71 -2.68
N LEU A 153 -0.21 14.84 -1.43
CA LEU A 153 0.60 14.45 -0.28
C LEU A 153 0.82 12.93 -0.24
N ALA A 154 -0.19 12.13 -0.59
CA ALA A 154 -0.09 10.69 -0.75
C ALA A 154 0.89 10.32 -1.87
N LEU A 155 0.86 11.01 -3.02
CA LEU A 155 1.83 10.80 -4.11
C LEU A 155 3.27 10.93 -3.61
N ILE A 156 3.59 12.01 -2.89
CA ILE A 156 4.95 12.27 -2.40
C ILE A 156 5.38 11.19 -1.42
N VAL A 157 4.53 10.86 -0.45
CA VAL A 157 4.82 9.86 0.58
C VAL A 157 5.01 8.48 -0.03
N PHE A 158 4.10 8.06 -0.91
CA PHE A 158 4.20 6.75 -1.55
C PHE A 158 5.32 6.67 -2.58
N LEU A 159 5.73 7.78 -3.19
CA LEU A 159 6.90 7.79 -4.07
C LEU A 159 8.15 7.34 -3.31
N ILE A 160 8.41 7.95 -2.15
CA ILE A 160 9.54 7.60 -1.27
C ILE A 160 9.38 6.15 -0.77
N TYR A 161 8.18 5.82 -0.27
CA TYR A 161 7.91 4.51 0.33
C TYR A 161 8.05 3.34 -0.66
N CYS A 162 7.46 3.46 -1.86
CA CYS A 162 7.40 2.39 -2.84
C CYS A 162 8.72 2.24 -3.62
N THR A 163 9.39 3.36 -3.97
CA THR A 163 10.62 3.31 -4.79
C THR A 163 11.89 3.22 -3.96
N GLY A 164 11.88 3.68 -2.70
CA GLY A 164 13.06 3.73 -1.85
C GLY A 164 13.74 2.38 -1.64
N ILE A 165 12.97 1.29 -1.52
CA ILE A 165 13.53 -0.07 -1.43
C ILE A 165 14.37 -0.38 -2.69
N PHE A 166 13.81 -0.16 -3.88
CA PHE A 166 14.51 -0.49 -5.12
C PHE A 166 15.71 0.41 -5.38
N LEU A 167 15.65 1.69 -5.01
CA LEU A 167 16.78 2.62 -5.13
C LEU A 167 17.92 2.26 -4.19
N SER A 168 17.62 1.90 -2.95
CA SER A 168 18.63 1.47 -1.97
C SER A 168 19.41 0.25 -2.44
N PHE A 169 18.72 -0.79 -2.90
CA PHE A 169 19.37 -2.00 -3.40
C PHE A 169 20.04 -1.79 -4.77
N TYR A 170 19.54 -0.87 -5.59
CA TYR A 170 20.23 -0.47 -6.82
C TYR A 170 21.55 0.25 -6.52
N ALA A 171 21.55 1.18 -5.57
CA ALA A 171 22.76 1.86 -5.13
C ALA A 171 23.76 0.85 -4.53
N ALA A 172 23.28 -0.12 -3.75
CA ALA A 172 24.09 -1.20 -3.18
C ALA A 172 24.70 -2.14 -4.24
N LEU A 173 24.12 -2.18 -5.45
CA LEU A 173 24.63 -2.93 -6.59
C LEU A 173 25.72 -2.14 -7.35
N ILE A 174 25.60 -0.81 -7.43
CA ILE A 174 26.61 0.06 -8.06
C ILE A 174 27.83 0.23 -7.15
N PHE A 175 27.61 0.54 -5.87
CA PHE A 175 28.65 0.83 -4.89
C PHE A 175 28.86 -0.36 -3.96
N SER A 176 29.56 -1.38 -4.45
CA SER A 176 29.77 -2.64 -3.72
C SER A 176 30.48 -2.47 -2.37
N GLU A 177 31.35 -1.46 -2.23
CA GLU A 177 32.06 -1.15 -0.98
C GLU A 177 31.10 -0.75 0.16
N TRP A 178 29.99 -0.09 -0.17
CA TRP A 178 29.01 0.41 0.79
C TRP A 178 27.70 -0.40 0.76
N ARG A 179 27.74 -1.61 0.18
CA ARG A 179 26.56 -2.45 -0.09
C ARG A 179 25.66 -2.63 1.13
N THR A 180 26.24 -2.93 2.28
CA THR A 180 25.48 -3.14 3.52
C THR A 180 24.76 -1.86 3.93
N SER A 181 25.47 -0.74 4.04
CA SER A 181 24.89 0.55 4.43
C SER A 181 23.77 0.99 3.48
N LEU A 182 23.99 0.85 2.17
CA LEU A 182 23.01 1.21 1.14
C LEU A 182 21.79 0.29 1.16
N SER A 183 21.97 -1.02 1.39
CA SER A 183 20.85 -1.96 1.54
C SER A 183 20.00 -1.63 2.78
N HIS A 184 20.64 -1.26 3.89
CA HIS A 184 19.94 -0.84 5.11
C HIS A 184 19.19 0.48 4.94
N ALA A 185 19.59 1.36 4.02
CA ALA A 185 18.85 2.57 3.70
C ALA A 185 17.43 2.28 3.16
N ALA A 186 17.15 1.08 2.62
CA ALA A 186 15.80 0.66 2.26
C ALA A 186 14.84 0.71 3.47
N GLY A 187 15.33 0.30 4.64
CA GLY A 187 14.58 0.40 5.90
C GLY A 187 14.32 1.85 6.30
N VAL A 188 15.27 2.75 6.02
CA VAL A 188 15.13 4.18 6.31
C VAL A 188 14.05 4.82 5.44
N PHE A 189 14.06 4.60 4.12
CA PHE A 189 13.04 5.19 3.23
C PHE A 189 11.62 4.66 3.52
N THR A 190 11.49 3.37 3.81
CA THR A 190 10.19 2.79 4.18
C THR A 190 9.69 3.31 5.52
N ALA A 191 10.57 3.44 6.52
CA ALA A 191 10.23 4.04 7.80
C ALA A 191 9.85 5.52 7.67
N LEU A 192 10.60 6.31 6.89
CA LEU A 192 10.29 7.72 6.62
C LEU A 192 8.91 7.88 5.98
N GLY A 193 8.60 7.09 4.94
CA GLY A 193 7.29 7.10 4.32
C GLY A 193 6.18 6.73 5.32
N GLY A 194 6.40 5.72 6.14
CA GLY A 194 5.47 5.30 7.19
C GLY A 194 5.24 6.36 8.27
N VAL A 195 6.29 7.05 8.72
CA VAL A 195 6.20 8.14 9.70
C VAL A 195 5.39 9.29 9.12
N ILE A 196 5.65 9.73 7.88
CA ILE A 196 4.88 10.82 7.27
C ILE A 196 3.41 10.40 7.10
N LEU A 197 3.15 9.15 6.66
CA LEU A 197 1.81 8.61 6.57
C LEU A 197 1.08 8.68 7.93
N THR A 198 1.71 8.22 9.01
CA THR A 198 1.10 8.13 10.34
C THR A 198 0.98 9.47 11.06
N PHE A 199 1.95 10.38 10.92
CA PHE A 199 1.91 11.67 11.63
C PHE A 199 1.20 12.77 10.84
N VAL A 200 1.10 12.65 9.51
CA VAL A 200 0.53 13.72 8.67
C VAL A 200 -0.77 13.31 8.01
N ILE A 201 -0.83 12.13 7.38
CA ILE A 201 -2.02 11.75 6.61
C ILE A 201 -3.09 11.16 7.52
N GLU A 202 -2.72 10.20 8.37
CA GLU A 202 -3.68 9.51 9.23
C GLU A 202 -4.47 10.45 10.14
N PRO A 203 -3.88 11.45 10.82
CA PRO A 203 -4.63 12.37 11.67
C PRO A 203 -5.61 13.24 10.89
N LYS A 204 -5.26 13.66 9.66
CA LYS A 204 -6.16 14.44 8.80
C LYS A 204 -7.40 13.65 8.40
N ILE A 205 -7.23 12.40 8.00
CA ILE A 205 -8.37 11.53 7.64
C ILE A 205 -9.18 11.20 8.89
N SER A 206 -8.53 10.82 9.99
CA SER A 206 -9.23 10.43 11.23
C SER A 206 -10.04 11.59 11.81
N SER A 207 -9.46 12.80 11.88
CA SER A 207 -10.17 13.99 12.32
C SER A 207 -11.41 14.29 11.46
N SER A 208 -11.31 14.10 10.14
CA SER A 208 -12.46 14.29 9.22
C SER A 208 -13.56 13.25 9.46
N ILE A 209 -13.20 12.01 9.81
CA ILE A 209 -14.16 10.97 10.18
C ILE A 209 -14.85 11.29 11.53
N ASP A 210 -14.08 11.78 12.51
CA ASP A 210 -14.59 12.06 13.87
C ASP A 210 -15.64 13.18 13.87
N VAL A 211 -15.44 14.21 13.04
CA VAL A 211 -16.42 15.30 12.84
C VAL A 211 -17.54 14.93 11.86
N ARG A 212 -17.56 13.69 11.35
CA ARG A 212 -18.52 13.17 10.37
C ARG A 212 -18.58 14.00 9.08
N ASP A 213 -17.42 14.44 8.59
CA ASP A 213 -17.29 15.16 7.33
C ASP A 213 -17.77 14.26 6.17
N PRO A 214 -18.73 14.71 5.32
CA PRO A 214 -19.15 13.96 4.14
C PRO A 214 -18.02 13.67 3.14
N ASP A 215 -16.90 14.40 3.20
CA ASP A 215 -15.74 14.21 2.34
C ASP A 215 -14.73 13.18 2.87
N ALA A 216 -14.91 12.65 4.09
CA ALA A 216 -13.99 11.67 4.67
C ALA A 216 -13.80 10.39 3.80
N PRO A 217 -14.85 9.80 3.19
CA PRO A 217 -14.68 8.71 2.22
C PRO A 217 -13.84 9.12 1.01
N LYS A 218 -13.99 10.36 0.52
CA LYS A 218 -13.23 10.87 -0.63
C LYS A 218 -11.75 11.01 -0.29
N MET A 219 -11.42 11.44 0.93
CA MET A 219 -10.06 11.49 1.44
C MET A 219 -9.42 10.10 1.55
N ILE A 220 -10.17 9.07 1.97
CA ILE A 220 -9.68 7.69 2.01
C ILE A 220 -9.39 7.18 0.60
N VAL A 221 -10.31 7.38 -0.34
CA VAL A 221 -10.09 6.98 -1.75
C VAL A 221 -8.96 7.78 -2.38
N SER A 222 -8.77 9.05 -1.99
CA SER A 222 -7.63 9.86 -2.42
C SER A 222 -6.29 9.27 -1.99
N LEU A 223 -6.18 8.74 -0.76
CA LEU A 223 -4.98 8.05 -0.29
C LEU A 223 -4.70 6.81 -1.16
N PHE A 224 -5.75 6.03 -1.44
CA PHE A 224 -5.68 4.85 -2.31
C PHE A 224 -5.21 5.22 -3.74
N LEU A 225 -5.82 6.25 -4.35
CA LEU A 225 -5.50 6.68 -5.71
C LEU A 225 -4.09 7.25 -5.79
N GLY A 226 -3.64 8.00 -4.78
CA GLY A 226 -2.27 8.52 -4.72
C GLY A 226 -1.25 7.37 -4.75
N ARG A 227 -1.48 6.33 -3.95
CA ARG A 227 -0.64 5.13 -3.97
C ARG A 227 -0.66 4.43 -5.32
N LEU A 228 -1.85 4.22 -5.89
CA LEU A 228 -2.00 3.54 -7.19
C LEU A 228 -1.30 4.31 -8.32
N ALA A 229 -1.40 5.64 -8.32
CA ALA A 229 -0.74 6.49 -9.30
C ALA A 229 0.80 6.42 -9.20
N VAL A 230 1.35 6.28 -7.99
CA VAL A 230 2.79 6.01 -7.82
C VAL A 230 3.17 4.66 -8.42
N LEU A 231 2.45 3.60 -8.09
CA LEU A 231 2.78 2.26 -8.59
C LEU A 231 2.70 2.18 -10.13
N ALA A 232 1.69 2.82 -10.71
CA ALA A 232 1.42 2.78 -12.15
C ALA A 232 2.32 3.70 -12.98
N ILE A 233 2.55 4.94 -12.53
CA ILE A 233 3.15 6.00 -13.36
C ILE A 233 4.33 6.65 -12.65
N PHE A 234 4.10 7.34 -11.52
CA PHE A 234 5.13 8.22 -10.96
C PHE A 234 6.36 7.46 -10.47
N GLY A 235 6.17 6.28 -9.87
CA GLY A 235 7.25 5.40 -9.44
C GLY A 235 8.04 4.83 -10.62
N GLN A 236 7.35 4.51 -11.72
CA GLN A 236 8.00 4.07 -12.96
C GLN A 236 8.92 5.16 -13.52
N LEU A 237 8.38 6.36 -13.67
CA LEU A 237 9.13 7.52 -14.17
C LEU A 237 10.29 7.88 -13.24
N PHE A 238 10.07 7.84 -11.93
CA PHE A 238 11.09 8.18 -10.94
C PHE A 238 12.24 7.17 -10.94
N LEU A 239 11.95 5.85 -10.98
CA LEU A 239 12.99 4.84 -11.12
C LEU A 239 13.72 4.96 -12.44
N ALA A 240 13.02 5.16 -13.56
CA ALA A 240 13.63 5.33 -14.87
C ALA A 240 14.60 6.54 -14.90
N LEU A 241 14.17 7.68 -14.33
CA LEU A 241 15.00 8.87 -14.20
C LEU A 241 16.22 8.62 -13.31
N ALA A 242 16.03 8.00 -12.14
CA ALA A 242 17.12 7.69 -11.22
C ALA A 242 18.15 6.75 -11.87
N TYR A 243 17.71 5.74 -12.61
CA TYR A 243 18.59 4.80 -13.31
C TYR A 243 19.32 5.41 -14.51
N TRP A 244 18.71 6.42 -15.15
CA TRP A 244 19.33 7.16 -16.24
C TRP A 244 20.44 8.08 -15.72
N LEU A 245 20.19 8.80 -14.61
CA LEU A 245 21.17 9.70 -13.99
C LEU A 245 22.44 8.99 -13.50
N THR A 246 22.37 7.70 -13.15
CA THR A 246 23.54 6.91 -12.73
C THR A 246 24.30 6.27 -13.90
N HIS A 247 23.90 6.52 -15.14
CA HIS A 247 24.58 6.06 -16.35
C HIS A 247 25.07 7.20 -17.25
N ALA A 248 24.64 8.44 -16.99
CA ALA A 248 25.22 9.66 -17.55
C ALA A 248 26.45 10.07 -16.74
#